data_AF-A0A4V1RJM0-F1
#
_entry.id   AF-A0A4V1RJM0-F1
#
_cell.length_a   1.000
_cell.length_b   1.000
_cell.length_c   1.000
_cell.angle_alpha   90.00
_cell.angle_beta   90.00
_cell.angle_gamma   90.00
#
_symmetry.space_group_name_H-M   'P 1'
#
loop_
_entity.id
_entity.type
_entity.pdbx_description
1 polymer ?
#
loop_
_entity_poly.entity_id
_entity_poly.type
_entity_poly.pdbx_seq_one_letter_code
_entity_poly.pdbx_strand_id
1 'polypeptide(L)'
;MRAAVLALLPLTAAFTIASAPGAAVGESCDGRPATIVAAAGRPTTGTEGDDVIVGTDGPDVVDALGGNDVVCGLGGGDTLSGGAGDDRLFGGLSGRDENGTYLADRVVPGAGDDLIDVGLDPEALTTGPEDNGRGFDPISWEDSPSGVTVDLVAGTAVGEGTDTIVLQPAIGIVGSKHADTVTGSDQEDLVETGPGDDVVDTAGGMDTVSGGSGDDVVDTGDGDDYVFVGRGADVVTTGADDDGITIGRTGAPSRVLTGSGRDSVLTESAGEIRTGGGNDDLQMSVHRDPVAFDVAGGPGRDEISVITRALGDVPVTWDNGRGRVRSGATLLGRTSGYERLTLDDGVRWTFRGSAADEHVRASYRASAVLLLGRGGDDVLVGSAGDDVLDGGPGRDFLRGSVGRDTCRAGEQVRQCELVGP
;
A
#
# COMPACT_ATOMS: atom_id res chain seq x y z
N MET A 1 35.41 21.35 -69.75
CA MET A 1 34.43 20.86 -68.75
C MET A 1 34.81 19.42 -68.43
N ARG A 2 35.25 19.15 -67.19
CA ARG A 2 35.70 17.82 -66.74
C ARG A 2 34.48 17.03 -66.27
N ALA A 3 34.22 15.86 -66.85
CA ALA A 3 33.22 14.92 -66.35
C ALA A 3 33.90 13.92 -65.42
N ALA A 4 33.50 13.90 -64.15
CA ALA A 4 33.93 12.92 -63.17
C ALA A 4 33.04 11.68 -63.29
N VAL A 5 33.65 10.51 -63.51
CA VAL A 5 32.99 9.21 -63.48
C VAL A 5 33.00 8.73 -62.03
N LEU A 6 31.81 8.66 -61.41
CA LEU A 6 31.61 8.16 -60.06
C LEU A 6 31.46 6.63 -60.14
N ALA A 7 32.44 5.90 -59.62
CA ALA A 7 32.41 4.44 -59.53
C ALA A 7 31.56 4.02 -58.31
N LEU A 8 30.45 3.32 -58.54
CA LEU A 8 29.72 2.62 -57.48
C LEU A 8 30.42 1.28 -57.19
N LEU A 9 30.84 1.11 -55.93
CA LEU A 9 31.24 -0.18 -55.36
C LEU A 9 29.98 -0.86 -54.77
N PRO A 10 29.75 -2.16 -55.02
CA PRO A 10 28.66 -2.88 -54.39
C PRO A 10 29.04 -3.20 -52.94
N LEU A 11 28.20 -2.76 -51.99
CA LEU A 11 28.28 -3.14 -50.58
C LEU A 11 27.56 -4.48 -50.42
N THR A 12 28.31 -5.59 -50.41
CA THR A 12 27.76 -6.91 -50.05
C THR A 12 27.60 -6.96 -48.54
N ALA A 13 26.37 -6.82 -48.05
CA ALA A 13 26.03 -7.12 -46.67
C ALA A 13 26.12 -8.65 -46.47
N ALA A 14 27.09 -9.09 -45.67
CA ALA A 14 27.17 -10.47 -45.22
C ALA A 14 26.12 -10.67 -44.11
N PHE A 15 25.04 -11.38 -44.42
CA PHE A 15 24.12 -11.91 -43.41
C PHE A 15 24.83 -13.05 -42.70
N THR A 16 25.30 -12.81 -41.48
CA THR A 16 25.70 -13.87 -40.56
C THR A 16 24.42 -14.44 -39.96
N ILE A 17 24.03 -15.63 -40.41
CA ILE A 17 23.02 -16.44 -39.72
C ILE A 17 23.70 -16.91 -38.43
N ALA A 18 23.39 -16.27 -37.30
CA ALA A 18 23.76 -16.81 -36.00
C ALA A 18 22.95 -18.08 -35.79
N SER A 19 23.58 -19.24 -35.98
CA SER A 19 23.02 -20.52 -35.56
C SER A 19 22.95 -20.55 -34.04
N ALA A 20 21.75 -20.77 -33.50
CA ALA A 20 21.51 -20.93 -32.07
C ALA A 20 22.43 -22.01 -31.48
N PRO A 21 22.91 -21.85 -30.24
CA PRO A 21 23.61 -22.91 -29.53
C PRO A 21 22.70 -24.15 -29.47
N GLY A 22 23.23 -25.30 -29.92
CA GLY A 22 22.44 -26.52 -30.01
C GLY A 22 21.96 -27.00 -28.64
N ALA A 23 20.66 -27.27 -28.55
CA ALA A 23 19.99 -27.85 -27.40
C ALA A 23 20.79 -29.02 -26.80
N ALA A 24 20.99 -28.99 -25.49
CA ALA A 24 21.50 -30.14 -24.76
C ALA A 24 20.48 -31.28 -24.87
N VAL A 25 20.94 -32.47 -25.23
CA VAL A 25 20.09 -33.65 -25.42
C VAL A 25 19.56 -34.10 -24.06
N GLY A 26 18.28 -33.84 -23.76
CA GLY A 26 17.54 -34.53 -22.68
C GLY A 26 16.64 -33.67 -21.79
N GLU A 27 16.74 -32.35 -21.84
CA GLU A 27 15.88 -31.47 -21.04
C GLU A 27 14.53 -31.24 -21.70
N SER A 28 13.50 -31.06 -20.87
CA SER A 28 12.12 -30.91 -21.31
C SER A 28 11.33 -30.02 -20.36
N CYS A 29 10.46 -29.19 -20.91
CA CYS A 29 9.47 -28.40 -20.15
C CYS A 29 8.07 -28.86 -20.57
N ASP A 30 7.17 -29.06 -19.60
CA ASP A 30 5.78 -29.50 -19.85
C ASP A 30 5.67 -30.72 -20.79
N GLY A 31 6.61 -31.68 -20.64
CA GLY A 31 6.68 -32.90 -21.45
C GLY A 31 7.15 -32.71 -22.90
N ARG A 32 7.60 -31.51 -23.28
CA ARG A 32 8.15 -31.20 -24.61
C ARG A 32 9.68 -31.07 -24.55
N PRO A 33 10.42 -31.59 -25.55
CA PRO A 33 11.88 -31.46 -25.57
C PRO A 33 12.30 -30.01 -25.78
N ALA A 34 13.30 -29.55 -25.03
CA ALA A 34 13.82 -28.18 -25.13
C ALA A 34 14.38 -27.85 -26.53
N THR A 35 14.00 -26.70 -27.08
CA THR A 35 14.66 -26.09 -28.25
C THR A 35 15.83 -25.21 -27.80
N ILE A 36 15.70 -24.59 -26.62
CA ILE A 36 16.68 -23.69 -26.01
C ILE A 36 16.87 -24.08 -24.54
N VAL A 37 18.12 -24.11 -24.09
CA VAL A 37 18.49 -24.33 -22.69
C VAL A 37 19.27 -23.13 -22.21
N ALA A 38 18.82 -22.51 -21.12
CA ALA A 38 19.46 -21.35 -20.52
C ALA A 38 20.86 -21.67 -20.00
N ALA A 39 21.69 -20.64 -19.90
CA ALA A 39 23.03 -20.76 -19.34
C ALA A 39 23.17 -19.83 -18.14
N ALA A 40 23.49 -20.40 -16.98
CA ALA A 40 23.55 -19.69 -15.69
C ALA A 40 24.25 -18.33 -15.78
N GLY A 41 23.57 -17.30 -15.26
CA GLY A 41 24.07 -15.93 -15.19
C GLY A 41 24.10 -15.18 -16.53
N ARG A 42 23.34 -15.65 -17.54
CA ARG A 42 23.21 -14.98 -18.84
C ARG A 42 21.73 -14.89 -19.24
N PRO A 43 21.27 -13.74 -19.76
CA PRO A 43 19.95 -13.65 -20.34
C PRO A 43 19.79 -14.63 -21.50
N THR A 44 18.61 -15.23 -21.59
CA THR A 44 18.19 -16.14 -22.64
C THR A 44 17.13 -15.45 -23.48
N THR A 45 17.29 -15.49 -24.80
CA THR A 45 16.33 -14.93 -25.75
C THR A 45 15.87 -16.04 -26.68
N GLY A 46 14.56 -16.19 -26.82
CA GLY A 46 13.89 -17.08 -27.75
C GLY A 46 14.00 -16.61 -29.20
N THR A 47 13.10 -17.11 -30.03
CA THR A 47 12.96 -16.77 -31.44
C THR A 47 11.56 -16.22 -31.72
N GLU A 48 11.27 -15.84 -32.96
CA GLU A 48 9.94 -15.35 -33.36
C GLU A 48 8.96 -16.50 -33.69
N GLY A 49 9.21 -17.71 -33.18
CA GLY A 49 8.31 -18.83 -33.34
C GLY A 49 8.47 -19.83 -32.20
N ASP A 50 7.55 -20.80 -32.14
CA ASP A 50 7.35 -21.69 -30.99
C ASP A 50 8.65 -22.34 -30.46
N ASP A 51 9.05 -21.91 -29.28
CA ASP A 51 10.19 -22.39 -28.53
C ASP A 51 9.79 -23.20 -27.30
N VAL A 52 10.69 -24.09 -26.88
CA VAL A 52 10.64 -24.75 -25.58
C VAL A 52 11.92 -24.36 -24.85
N ILE A 53 11.79 -23.47 -23.88
CA ILE A 53 12.89 -22.87 -23.14
C ILE A 53 12.93 -23.48 -21.74
N VAL A 54 14.09 -24.02 -21.36
CA VAL A 54 14.35 -24.54 -20.01
C VAL A 54 15.41 -23.67 -19.35
N GLY A 55 15.07 -23.13 -18.18
CA GLY A 55 15.93 -22.38 -17.27
C GLY A 55 16.96 -23.27 -16.56
N THR A 56 17.50 -22.77 -15.47
CA THR A 56 18.51 -23.39 -14.62
C THR A 56 18.00 -23.52 -13.19
N ASP A 57 18.80 -24.10 -12.27
CA ASP A 57 18.44 -24.13 -10.84
C ASP A 57 18.77 -22.81 -10.11
N GLY A 58 19.08 -21.73 -10.83
CA GLY A 58 19.32 -20.42 -10.26
C GLY A 58 18.70 -19.31 -11.11
N PRO A 59 18.81 -18.04 -10.68
CA PRO A 59 18.08 -16.93 -11.31
C PRO A 59 18.34 -16.79 -12.81
N ASP A 60 17.27 -16.87 -13.58
CA ASP A 60 17.25 -16.72 -15.02
C ASP A 60 16.50 -15.47 -15.47
N VAL A 61 16.88 -14.97 -16.65
CA VAL A 61 16.15 -13.90 -17.35
C VAL A 61 15.86 -14.44 -18.74
N VAL A 62 14.58 -14.67 -19.03
CA VAL A 62 14.10 -15.27 -20.28
C VAL A 62 13.14 -14.31 -20.97
N ASP A 63 13.41 -14.06 -22.25
CA ASP A 63 12.52 -13.35 -23.16
C ASP A 63 12.22 -14.27 -24.35
N ALA A 64 11.03 -14.86 -24.41
CA ALA A 64 10.68 -15.85 -25.42
C ALA A 64 10.33 -15.22 -26.80
N LEU A 65 10.02 -13.91 -26.81
CA LEU A 65 9.68 -13.08 -27.97
C LEU A 65 8.30 -13.33 -28.54
N GLY A 66 8.13 -14.28 -29.46
CA GLY A 66 6.81 -14.53 -30.02
C GLY A 66 6.72 -15.87 -30.70
N GLY A 67 5.50 -16.32 -30.99
CA GLY A 67 5.22 -17.73 -31.16
C GLY A 67 4.48 -18.26 -29.93
N ASN A 68 4.09 -19.53 -29.96
CA ASN A 68 3.40 -20.15 -28.82
C ASN A 68 4.42 -20.95 -28.01
N ASP A 69 5.04 -20.28 -27.05
CA ASP A 69 6.22 -20.75 -26.35
C ASP A 69 5.89 -21.57 -25.10
N VAL A 70 6.86 -22.34 -24.65
CA VAL A 70 6.80 -23.10 -23.39
C VAL A 70 8.06 -22.83 -22.60
N VAL A 71 7.94 -22.10 -21.50
CA VAL A 71 9.06 -21.61 -20.68
C VAL A 71 8.97 -22.18 -19.27
N CYS A 72 10.02 -22.89 -18.83
CA CYS A 72 10.17 -23.34 -17.43
C CYS A 72 11.38 -22.64 -16.80
N GLY A 73 11.19 -21.83 -15.76
CA GLY A 73 12.27 -21.23 -14.97
C GLY A 73 13.05 -22.26 -14.15
N LEU A 74 12.32 -23.22 -13.56
CA LEU A 74 12.80 -24.30 -12.68
C LEU A 74 13.02 -23.86 -11.24
N GLY A 75 14.21 -23.38 -10.90
CA GLY A 75 14.52 -22.99 -9.53
C GLY A 75 15.33 -21.70 -9.53
N GLY A 76 15.13 -20.84 -8.54
CA GLY A 76 15.73 -19.51 -8.57
C GLY A 76 14.66 -18.44 -8.43
N GLY A 77 15.03 -17.17 -8.58
CA GLY A 77 14.04 -16.12 -8.78
C GLY A 77 14.21 -15.63 -10.19
N ASP A 78 13.31 -16.05 -11.04
CA ASP A 78 13.39 -15.92 -12.49
C ASP A 78 12.62 -14.70 -12.97
N THR A 79 12.99 -14.18 -14.13
CA THR A 79 12.17 -13.20 -14.85
C THR A 79 11.84 -13.79 -16.20
N LEU A 80 10.58 -14.15 -16.40
CA LEU A 80 10.08 -14.84 -17.59
C LEU A 80 9.14 -13.91 -18.35
N SER A 81 9.41 -13.70 -19.64
CA SER A 81 8.52 -12.99 -20.57
C SER A 81 8.11 -13.93 -21.69
N GLY A 82 6.80 -14.16 -21.88
CA GLY A 82 6.25 -14.93 -22.99
C GLY A 82 6.32 -14.14 -24.30
N GLY A 83 5.75 -12.94 -24.30
CA GLY A 83 5.81 -12.04 -25.44
C GLY A 83 4.55 -12.11 -26.26
N ALA A 84 4.59 -12.46 -27.55
CA ALA A 84 3.41 -12.51 -28.40
C ALA A 84 3.08 -13.91 -28.90
N GLY A 85 1.90 -14.41 -28.58
CA GLY A 85 1.40 -15.75 -28.92
C GLY A 85 0.82 -16.41 -27.68
N ASP A 86 0.27 -17.62 -27.84
CA ASP A 86 -0.35 -18.32 -26.70
C ASP A 86 0.73 -19.15 -25.97
N ASP A 87 1.27 -18.59 -24.89
CA ASP A 87 2.43 -19.09 -24.18
C ASP A 87 2.06 -19.95 -22.96
N ARG A 88 3.03 -20.74 -22.49
CA ARG A 88 2.92 -21.53 -21.25
C ARG A 88 4.13 -21.21 -20.39
N LEU A 89 3.90 -20.47 -19.31
CA LEU A 89 4.94 -19.93 -18.45
C LEU A 89 4.89 -20.61 -17.08
N PHE A 90 6.00 -21.23 -16.69
CA PHE A 90 6.18 -21.93 -15.42
C PHE A 90 7.34 -21.28 -14.68
N GLY A 91 7.08 -20.56 -13.57
CA GLY A 91 8.12 -19.95 -12.74
C GLY A 91 8.98 -21.04 -12.10
N GLY A 92 8.41 -21.75 -11.14
CA GLY A 92 9.01 -22.96 -10.59
C GLY A 92 9.05 -22.95 -9.07
N LEU A 93 10.23 -23.10 -8.49
CA LEU A 93 10.44 -22.95 -7.05
C LEU A 93 11.36 -21.76 -6.80
N SER A 94 10.94 -20.85 -5.92
CA SER A 94 11.79 -19.74 -5.52
C SER A 94 13.10 -20.19 -4.89
N GLY A 95 14.17 -19.49 -5.28
CA GLY A 95 15.48 -19.58 -4.65
C GLY A 95 15.62 -18.70 -3.40
N ARG A 96 16.81 -18.74 -2.77
CA ARG A 96 17.22 -17.74 -1.78
C ARG A 96 18.54 -17.10 -2.16
N ASP A 97 18.69 -15.82 -1.81
CA ASP A 97 19.97 -15.12 -1.88
C ASP A 97 20.92 -15.53 -0.72
N GLU A 98 22.14 -15.01 -0.75
CA GLU A 98 23.16 -15.28 0.28
C GLU A 98 22.78 -14.78 1.69
N ASN A 99 21.79 -13.90 1.79
CA ASN A 99 21.25 -13.35 3.04
C ASN A 99 20.00 -14.09 3.51
N GLY A 100 19.51 -15.08 2.74
CA GLY A 100 18.30 -15.83 3.03
C GLY A 100 17.01 -15.16 2.52
N THR A 101 17.11 -14.05 1.80
CA THR A 101 15.97 -13.39 1.13
C THR A 101 15.43 -14.30 0.04
N TYR A 102 14.11 -14.42 -0.08
CA TYR A 102 13.52 -15.10 -1.23
C TYR A 102 13.85 -14.36 -2.51
N LEU A 103 14.06 -15.14 -3.56
CA LEU A 103 14.16 -14.66 -4.92
C LEU A 103 12.87 -15.11 -5.59
N ALA A 104 11.89 -14.22 -5.61
CA ALA A 104 10.61 -14.46 -6.27
C ALA A 104 10.75 -14.44 -7.79
N ASP A 105 9.92 -15.25 -8.44
CA ASP A 105 9.74 -15.24 -9.89
C ASP A 105 8.89 -14.05 -10.32
N ARG A 106 9.21 -13.44 -11.46
CA ARG A 106 8.38 -12.43 -12.13
C ARG A 106 7.99 -12.96 -13.50
N VAL A 107 6.68 -13.14 -13.71
CA VAL A 107 6.13 -13.64 -14.97
C VAL A 107 5.42 -12.51 -15.71
N VAL A 108 5.79 -12.28 -16.96
CA VAL A 108 5.13 -11.36 -17.90
C VAL A 108 4.52 -12.20 -19.01
N PRO A 109 3.20 -12.41 -19.03
CA PRO A 109 2.53 -13.21 -20.07
C PRO A 109 2.75 -12.58 -21.45
N GLY A 110 2.27 -11.35 -21.62
CA GLY A 110 2.30 -10.65 -22.90
C GLY A 110 0.97 -10.80 -23.63
N ALA A 111 1.00 -10.80 -24.96
CA ALA A 111 -0.20 -10.82 -25.78
C ALA A 111 -0.50 -12.20 -26.33
N GLY A 112 -1.70 -12.73 -26.03
CA GLY A 112 -2.11 -14.07 -26.40
C GLY A 112 -2.95 -14.69 -25.29
N ASP A 113 -3.50 -15.87 -25.50
CA ASP A 113 -4.23 -16.58 -24.46
C ASP A 113 -3.26 -17.50 -23.70
N ASP A 114 -2.64 -16.98 -22.64
CA ASP A 114 -1.52 -17.65 -21.97
C ASP A 114 -1.95 -18.62 -20.86
N LEU A 115 -1.11 -19.61 -20.55
CA LEU A 115 -1.19 -20.37 -19.30
C LEU A 115 -0.04 -19.97 -18.38
N ILE A 116 -0.40 -19.52 -17.18
CA ILE A 116 0.55 -19.02 -16.19
C ILE A 116 0.48 -19.90 -14.95
N ASP A 117 1.62 -20.49 -14.59
CA ASP A 117 1.82 -21.19 -13.32
C ASP A 117 3.10 -20.66 -12.69
N VAL A 118 2.96 -19.70 -11.78
CA VAL A 118 4.11 -19.09 -11.12
C VAL A 118 4.89 -20.09 -10.25
N GLY A 119 4.23 -21.17 -9.82
CA GLY A 119 4.84 -22.18 -8.95
C GLY A 119 4.41 -22.03 -7.49
N LEU A 120 4.80 -23.03 -6.68
CA LEU A 120 4.45 -23.06 -5.26
C LEU A 120 5.67 -22.79 -4.42
N ASP A 121 5.58 -21.76 -3.57
CA ASP A 121 6.58 -21.47 -2.54
C ASP A 121 5.99 -21.62 -1.14
N PRO A 122 5.98 -22.84 -0.58
CA PRO A 122 5.40 -23.12 0.73
C PRO A 122 6.01 -22.30 1.86
N GLU A 123 7.23 -21.82 1.67
CA GLU A 123 7.96 -21.06 2.67
C GLU A 123 7.67 -19.54 2.57
N ALA A 124 7.21 -19.03 1.42
CA ALA A 124 6.78 -17.63 1.25
C ALA A 124 5.54 -17.30 2.11
N LEU A 125 4.68 -18.29 2.34
CA LEU A 125 3.48 -18.25 3.21
C LEU A 125 3.78 -18.05 4.72
N THR A 126 5.03 -17.75 5.10
CA THR A 126 5.45 -17.63 6.50
C THR A 126 6.15 -16.30 6.82
N THR A 127 6.43 -15.47 5.82
CA THR A 127 7.00 -14.14 6.01
C THR A 127 5.87 -13.15 6.11
N GLY A 128 5.60 -12.66 7.32
CA GLY A 128 4.52 -11.69 7.56
C GLY A 128 4.74 -10.34 6.85
N PRO A 129 3.82 -9.39 7.06
CA PRO A 129 3.69 -8.12 6.32
C PRO A 129 4.92 -7.20 6.40
N GLU A 130 5.85 -7.46 7.32
CA GLU A 130 7.09 -6.70 7.50
C GLU A 130 8.12 -6.86 6.37
N ASP A 131 7.92 -7.82 5.46
CA ASP A 131 8.76 -8.02 4.28
C ASP A 131 8.21 -7.40 2.98
N ASN A 132 7.10 -6.65 3.01
CA ASN A 132 6.50 -6.01 1.81
C ASN A 132 6.29 -7.00 0.63
N GLY A 133 5.84 -8.23 0.89
CA GLY A 133 5.61 -9.20 -0.18
C GLY A 133 6.88 -9.71 -0.90
N ARG A 134 8.07 -9.60 -0.29
CA ARG A 134 9.36 -10.06 -0.87
C ARG A 134 9.49 -11.58 -1.11
N GLY A 135 8.42 -12.34 -1.08
CA GLY A 135 8.40 -13.79 -1.38
C GLY A 135 7.28 -14.23 -2.32
N PHE A 136 6.47 -13.33 -2.84
CA PHE A 136 5.39 -13.65 -3.77
C PHE A 136 5.91 -13.56 -5.19
N ASP A 137 5.48 -14.48 -6.04
CA ASP A 137 5.78 -14.45 -7.46
C ASP A 137 4.78 -13.55 -8.20
N PRO A 138 5.15 -12.33 -8.63
CA PRO A 138 4.25 -11.47 -9.38
C PRO A 138 4.03 -11.94 -10.81
N ILE A 139 2.76 -11.96 -11.21
CA ILE A 139 2.34 -11.87 -12.61
C ILE A 139 2.20 -10.38 -12.95
N SER A 140 2.86 -9.92 -14.00
CA SER A 140 2.99 -8.49 -14.30
C SER A 140 2.50 -8.11 -15.67
N TRP A 141 1.55 -7.17 -15.69
CA TRP A 141 1.02 -6.47 -16.86
C TRP A 141 1.46 -4.99 -16.90
N GLU A 142 2.57 -4.65 -16.22
CA GLU A 142 3.06 -3.27 -16.07
C GLU A 142 3.24 -2.54 -17.41
N ASP A 143 3.62 -3.28 -18.46
CA ASP A 143 3.86 -2.74 -19.80
C ASP A 143 2.66 -2.94 -20.76
N SER A 144 1.53 -3.43 -20.26
CA SER A 144 0.31 -3.61 -21.04
C SER A 144 -0.16 -2.29 -21.65
N PRO A 145 -0.60 -2.27 -22.93
CA PRO A 145 -1.02 -1.06 -23.61
C PRO A 145 -2.42 -0.57 -23.19
N SER A 146 -3.13 -1.31 -22.34
CA SER A 146 -4.46 -0.98 -21.80
C SER A 146 -4.62 -1.51 -20.38
N GLY A 147 -5.75 -1.19 -19.73
CA GLY A 147 -6.10 -1.76 -18.43
C GLY A 147 -6.39 -3.25 -18.53
N VAL A 148 -6.07 -3.98 -17.45
CA VAL A 148 -6.29 -5.42 -17.33
C VAL A 148 -7.40 -5.73 -16.32
N THR A 149 -8.05 -6.87 -16.48
CA THR A 149 -8.99 -7.41 -15.50
C THR A 149 -8.53 -8.79 -15.07
N VAL A 150 -8.15 -8.92 -13.81
CA VAL A 150 -7.65 -10.14 -13.18
C VAL A 150 -8.71 -10.66 -12.20
N ASP A 151 -9.00 -11.95 -12.26
CA ASP A 151 -9.90 -12.66 -11.34
C ASP A 151 -9.23 -13.95 -10.89
N LEU A 152 -8.65 -13.95 -9.68
CA LEU A 152 -7.93 -15.08 -9.11
C LEU A 152 -8.86 -16.24 -8.74
N VAL A 153 -10.11 -15.96 -8.34
CA VAL A 153 -11.12 -16.99 -8.08
C VAL A 153 -11.49 -17.75 -9.35
N ALA A 154 -11.65 -17.02 -10.47
CA ALA A 154 -11.89 -17.63 -11.78
C ALA A 154 -10.61 -18.22 -12.40
N GLY A 155 -9.44 -17.80 -11.93
CA GLY A 155 -8.14 -18.16 -12.49
C GLY A 155 -7.94 -17.58 -13.89
N THR A 156 -8.32 -16.32 -14.10
CA THR A 156 -8.27 -15.67 -15.42
C THR A 156 -7.77 -14.24 -15.37
N ALA A 157 -7.09 -13.80 -16.43
CA ALA A 157 -6.83 -12.39 -16.68
C ALA A 157 -7.17 -12.02 -18.13
N VAL A 158 -7.62 -10.78 -18.35
CA VAL A 158 -7.91 -10.24 -19.69
C VAL A 158 -7.30 -8.87 -19.90
N GLY A 159 -6.89 -8.56 -21.13
CA GLY A 159 -6.37 -7.24 -21.53
C GLY A 159 -5.40 -7.31 -22.70
N GLU A 160 -4.50 -8.31 -22.67
CA GLU A 160 -3.58 -8.64 -23.79
C GLU A 160 -3.93 -9.99 -24.45
N GLY A 161 -4.83 -10.75 -23.83
CA GLY A 161 -5.59 -11.87 -24.36
C GLY A 161 -6.54 -12.38 -23.29
N THR A 162 -6.79 -13.69 -23.24
CA THR A 162 -7.54 -14.36 -22.16
C THR A 162 -6.66 -15.41 -21.50
N ASP A 163 -5.95 -14.99 -20.46
CA ASP A 163 -4.99 -15.82 -19.76
C ASP A 163 -5.68 -16.74 -18.77
N THR A 164 -5.10 -17.91 -18.55
CA THR A 164 -5.44 -18.86 -17.50
C THR A 164 -4.35 -18.85 -16.45
N ILE A 165 -4.73 -18.57 -15.20
CA ILE A 165 -3.84 -18.53 -14.05
C ILE A 165 -4.06 -19.78 -13.21
N VAL A 166 -2.99 -20.52 -12.93
CA VAL A 166 -3.01 -21.60 -11.95
C VAL A 166 -2.93 -20.97 -10.56
N LEU A 167 -4.07 -20.97 -9.85
CA LEU A 167 -4.15 -20.37 -8.52
C LEU A 167 -3.24 -21.10 -7.52
N GLN A 168 -2.46 -20.33 -6.79
CA GLN A 168 -1.59 -20.76 -5.70
C GLN A 168 -2.06 -20.12 -4.39
N PRO A 169 -1.60 -20.61 -3.21
CA PRO A 169 -1.97 -20.03 -1.93
C PRO A 169 -1.45 -18.60 -1.68
N ALA A 170 -0.64 -18.07 -2.58
CA ALA A 170 -0.03 -16.76 -2.54
C ALA A 170 0.31 -16.36 -3.98
N ILE A 171 -0.25 -15.26 -4.49
CA ILE A 171 0.05 -14.74 -5.82
C ILE A 171 0.28 -13.23 -5.76
N GLY A 172 1.31 -12.75 -6.46
CA GLY A 172 1.50 -11.34 -6.71
C GLY A 172 0.84 -10.91 -8.02
N ILE A 173 0.18 -9.75 -8.02
CA ILE A 173 -0.39 -9.10 -9.20
C ILE A 173 0.24 -7.72 -9.34
N VAL A 174 0.80 -7.46 -10.52
CA VAL A 174 1.22 -6.12 -10.92
C VAL A 174 0.38 -5.68 -12.11
N GLY A 175 -0.48 -4.68 -11.87
CA GLY A 175 -1.33 -4.05 -12.87
C GLY A 175 -0.56 -3.27 -13.93
N SER A 176 -1.31 -2.64 -14.82
CA SER A 176 -0.83 -1.83 -15.92
C SER A 176 -0.56 -0.37 -15.49
N LYS A 177 -0.50 0.54 -16.47
CA LYS A 177 -0.44 1.99 -16.24
C LYS A 177 -1.80 2.67 -16.50
N HIS A 178 -2.86 1.88 -16.53
CA HIS A 178 -4.22 2.27 -16.87
C HIS A 178 -5.17 1.74 -15.80
N ALA A 179 -6.45 2.12 -15.87
CA ALA A 179 -7.47 1.61 -14.95
C ALA A 179 -7.60 0.08 -15.04
N ASP A 180 -7.19 -0.60 -13.99
CA ASP A 180 -7.23 -2.05 -13.83
C ASP A 180 -8.37 -2.49 -12.93
N THR A 181 -8.73 -3.76 -13.00
CA THR A 181 -9.65 -4.40 -12.06
C THR A 181 -9.03 -5.70 -11.56
N VAL A 182 -8.88 -5.84 -10.26
CA VAL A 182 -8.30 -7.03 -9.63
C VAL A 182 -9.29 -7.60 -8.64
N THR A 183 -9.67 -8.86 -8.84
CA THR A 183 -10.36 -9.67 -7.83
C THR A 183 -9.37 -10.71 -7.32
N GLY A 184 -9.05 -10.63 -6.03
CA GLY A 184 -8.20 -11.55 -5.29
C GLY A 184 -8.90 -12.87 -4.96
N SER A 185 -8.44 -13.53 -3.91
CA SER A 185 -8.84 -14.86 -3.46
C SER A 185 -9.01 -14.90 -1.94
N ASP A 186 -9.50 -16.01 -1.37
CA ASP A 186 -9.57 -16.16 0.11
C ASP A 186 -8.18 -16.44 0.76
N GLN A 187 -7.10 -16.07 0.08
CA GLN A 187 -5.71 -16.35 0.43
C GLN A 187 -4.92 -15.04 0.39
N GLU A 188 -3.71 -15.02 0.95
CA GLU A 188 -2.88 -13.83 0.95
C GLU A 188 -2.49 -13.41 -0.49
N ASP A 189 -2.95 -12.23 -0.88
CA ASP A 189 -2.70 -11.62 -2.17
C ASP A 189 -1.81 -10.37 -2.03
N LEU A 190 -0.86 -10.23 -2.97
CA LEU A 190 -0.09 -9.00 -3.13
C LEU A 190 -0.54 -8.30 -4.40
N VAL A 191 -1.13 -7.11 -4.29
CA VAL A 191 -1.66 -6.37 -5.45
C VAL A 191 -0.98 -5.01 -5.55
N GLU A 192 -0.29 -4.75 -6.67
CA GLU A 192 0.22 -3.44 -7.06
C GLU A 192 -0.45 -3.00 -8.37
N THR A 193 -1.45 -2.12 -8.32
CA THR A 193 -2.18 -1.74 -9.55
C THR A 193 -1.44 -0.70 -10.39
N GLY A 194 -0.62 0.15 -9.77
CA GLY A 194 0.15 1.16 -10.49
C GLY A 194 -0.64 2.46 -10.71
N PRO A 195 -0.37 3.24 -11.77
CA PRO A 195 -1.19 4.38 -12.13
C PRO A 195 -2.48 3.96 -12.83
N GLY A 196 -3.60 4.60 -12.53
CA GLY A 196 -4.91 4.22 -13.07
C GLY A 196 -5.99 4.64 -12.09
N ASP A 197 -7.25 4.66 -12.52
CA ASP A 197 -8.37 4.69 -11.56
C ASP A 197 -8.74 3.22 -11.33
N ASP A 198 -8.11 2.58 -10.35
CA ASP A 198 -8.13 1.13 -10.23
C ASP A 198 -9.24 0.62 -9.30
N VAL A 199 -9.68 -0.62 -9.52
CA VAL A 199 -10.65 -1.31 -8.65
C VAL A 199 -10.06 -2.61 -8.14
N VAL A 200 -9.91 -2.74 -6.83
CA VAL A 200 -9.35 -3.92 -6.16
C VAL A 200 -10.36 -4.46 -5.15
N ASP A 201 -10.62 -5.76 -5.22
CA ASP A 201 -11.38 -6.54 -4.23
C ASP A 201 -10.55 -7.77 -3.90
N THR A 202 -9.82 -7.80 -2.77
CA THR A 202 -8.98 -8.96 -2.39
C THR A 202 -9.71 -10.06 -1.64
N ALA A 203 -11.03 -9.89 -1.41
CA ALA A 203 -11.90 -10.84 -0.73
C ALA A 203 -11.57 -11.13 0.74
N GLY A 204 -10.52 -11.86 1.06
CA GLY A 204 -10.13 -12.06 2.44
C GLY A 204 -8.89 -12.92 2.52
N GLY A 205 -8.22 -12.92 3.66
CA GLY A 205 -6.81 -13.30 3.66
C GLY A 205 -6.02 -12.20 4.34
N MET A 206 -4.70 -12.32 4.38
CA MET A 206 -3.86 -11.23 4.86
C MET A 206 -3.33 -10.53 3.62
N ASP A 207 -3.97 -9.47 3.16
CA ASP A 207 -3.67 -8.92 1.85
C ASP A 207 -2.78 -7.68 1.93
N THR A 208 -1.98 -7.46 0.89
CA THR A 208 -1.22 -6.22 0.73
C THR A 208 -1.58 -5.56 -0.60
N VAL A 209 -2.15 -4.35 -0.53
CA VAL A 209 -2.60 -3.60 -1.70
C VAL A 209 -1.85 -2.26 -1.82
N SER A 210 -1.30 -1.99 -2.99
CA SER A 210 -0.76 -0.69 -3.40
C SER A 210 -1.50 -0.14 -4.62
N GLY A 211 -2.43 0.79 -4.40
CA GLY A 211 -3.26 1.40 -5.45
C GLY A 211 -2.54 2.41 -6.35
N GLY A 212 -1.37 2.89 -5.95
CA GLY A 212 -0.59 3.81 -6.79
C GLY A 212 -1.25 5.19 -6.98
N SER A 213 -1.57 5.61 -8.21
CA SER A 213 -2.09 6.97 -8.44
C SER A 213 -3.26 7.01 -9.42
N GLY A 214 -4.26 7.79 -9.06
CA GLY A 214 -5.56 7.92 -9.71
C GLY A 214 -6.63 7.73 -8.62
N ASP A 215 -7.90 7.79 -9.00
CA ASP A 215 -9.00 7.68 -8.03
C ASP A 215 -9.33 6.19 -7.81
N ASP A 216 -8.63 5.56 -6.86
CA ASP A 216 -8.69 4.11 -6.64
C ASP A 216 -9.84 3.69 -5.72
N VAL A 217 -10.37 2.48 -5.94
CA VAL A 217 -11.34 1.82 -5.05
C VAL A 217 -10.76 0.49 -4.59
N VAL A 218 -10.50 0.36 -3.30
CA VAL A 218 -9.94 -0.84 -2.67
C VAL A 218 -10.91 -1.36 -1.61
N ASP A 219 -11.26 -2.63 -1.71
CA ASP A 219 -11.93 -3.43 -0.69
C ASP A 219 -11.06 -4.64 -0.38
N THR A 220 -10.60 -4.81 0.86
CA THR A 220 -9.76 -5.96 1.21
C THR A 220 -10.52 -7.11 1.88
N GLY A 221 -11.74 -6.85 2.33
CA GLY A 221 -12.54 -7.83 3.06
C GLY A 221 -11.90 -8.24 4.40
N ASP A 222 -12.11 -9.50 4.83
CA ASP A 222 -11.72 -9.95 6.18
C ASP A 222 -10.25 -10.41 6.25
N GLY A 223 -9.56 -10.04 7.33
CA GLY A 223 -8.20 -10.45 7.64
C GLY A 223 -7.31 -9.26 8.01
N ASP A 224 -6.06 -9.52 8.40
CA ASP A 224 -5.16 -8.44 8.84
C ASP A 224 -4.51 -7.76 7.61
N ASP A 225 -5.15 -6.75 7.03
CA ASP A 225 -4.76 -6.22 5.72
C ASP A 225 -3.85 -4.98 5.77
N TYR A 226 -3.08 -4.76 4.71
CA TYR A 226 -2.23 -3.58 4.54
C TYR A 226 -2.52 -2.86 3.22
N VAL A 227 -3.03 -1.63 3.33
CA VAL A 227 -3.39 -0.81 2.17
C VAL A 227 -2.55 0.46 2.09
N PHE A 228 -1.92 0.68 0.94
CA PHE A 228 -1.27 1.93 0.57
C PHE A 228 -1.90 2.49 -0.71
N VAL A 229 -2.63 3.60 -0.60
CA VAL A 229 -3.14 4.34 -1.76
C VAL A 229 -2.41 5.67 -1.88
N GLY A 230 -2.07 6.07 -3.10
CA GLY A 230 -1.18 7.20 -3.34
C GLY A 230 -1.91 8.51 -3.59
N ARG A 231 -1.95 8.95 -4.84
CA ARG A 231 -2.53 10.25 -5.21
C ARG A 231 -3.88 10.06 -5.87
N GLY A 232 -4.95 10.51 -5.23
CA GLY A 232 -6.28 10.44 -5.80
C GLY A 232 -7.34 10.84 -4.81
N ALA A 233 -8.60 10.72 -5.21
CA ALA A 233 -9.75 10.66 -4.32
C ALA A 233 -10.09 9.18 -4.07
N ASP A 234 -9.30 8.52 -3.24
CA ASP A 234 -9.38 7.07 -3.07
C ASP A 234 -10.55 6.66 -2.16
N VAL A 235 -11.05 5.45 -2.32
CA VAL A 235 -11.99 4.80 -1.41
C VAL A 235 -11.36 3.51 -0.93
N VAL A 236 -11.11 3.41 0.37
CA VAL A 236 -10.60 2.18 1.02
C VAL A 236 -11.65 1.65 1.97
N THR A 237 -11.98 0.38 1.80
CA THR A 237 -12.81 -0.40 2.72
C THR A 237 -12.02 -1.62 3.19
N THR A 238 -12.05 -1.91 4.48
CA THR A 238 -11.52 -3.15 5.05
C THR A 238 -12.59 -3.83 5.91
N GLY A 239 -12.40 -5.11 6.19
CA GLY A 239 -13.34 -5.96 6.92
C GLY A 239 -13.00 -6.09 8.40
N ALA A 240 -13.16 -7.30 8.94
CA ALA A 240 -12.76 -7.59 10.31
C ALA A 240 -11.25 -7.87 10.42
N ASP A 241 -10.77 -7.87 11.67
CA ASP A 241 -9.38 -8.07 12.09
C ASP A 241 -8.53 -6.78 12.03
N ASP A 242 -7.22 -6.85 12.33
CA ASP A 242 -6.41 -5.66 12.63
C ASP A 242 -5.79 -5.08 11.35
N ASP A 243 -6.35 -3.99 10.81
CA ASP A 243 -5.94 -3.44 9.52
C ASP A 243 -4.94 -2.27 9.60
N GLY A 244 -4.11 -2.12 8.57
CA GLY A 244 -3.15 -1.04 8.39
C GLY A 244 -3.37 -0.24 7.10
N ILE A 245 -3.88 1.00 7.20
CA ILE A 245 -4.16 1.85 6.05
C ILE A 245 -3.25 3.07 6.03
N THR A 246 -2.58 3.33 4.91
CA THR A 246 -1.80 4.54 4.66
C THR A 246 -2.28 5.27 3.40
N ILE A 247 -2.70 6.52 3.57
CA ILE A 247 -3.11 7.41 2.47
C ILE A 247 -1.98 8.39 2.14
N GLY A 248 -1.57 8.41 0.88
CA GLY A 248 -0.49 9.22 0.32
C GLY A 248 -0.68 10.74 0.44
N ARG A 249 0.45 11.47 0.35
CA ARG A 249 0.57 12.87 0.79
C ARG A 249 -0.07 13.93 -0.11
N THR A 250 -0.60 13.54 -1.26
CA THR A 250 -0.85 14.49 -2.38
C THR A 250 -2.04 14.03 -3.22
N GLY A 251 -3.18 13.84 -2.57
CA GLY A 251 -4.43 13.46 -3.22
C GLY A 251 -5.55 14.45 -2.98
N ALA A 252 -6.66 14.22 -3.66
CA ALA A 252 -7.96 14.71 -3.22
C ALA A 252 -8.32 14.06 -1.85
N PRO A 253 -9.38 14.48 -1.16
CA PRO A 253 -9.80 13.81 0.05
C PRO A 253 -10.28 12.38 -0.21
N SER A 254 -9.63 11.41 0.42
CA SER A 254 -10.00 9.99 0.34
C SER A 254 -11.04 9.63 1.40
N ARG A 255 -11.77 8.53 1.17
CA ARG A 255 -12.71 7.95 2.12
C ARG A 255 -12.16 6.61 2.63
N VAL A 256 -12.12 6.45 3.94
CA VAL A 256 -11.67 5.21 4.60
C VAL A 256 -12.78 4.70 5.51
N LEU A 257 -13.14 3.44 5.34
CA LEU A 257 -14.06 2.71 6.21
C LEU A 257 -13.37 1.42 6.64
N THR A 258 -13.08 1.26 7.92
CA THR A 258 -12.62 -0.04 8.42
C THR A 258 -13.76 -0.76 9.15
N GLY A 259 -13.62 -2.07 9.33
CA GLY A 259 -14.65 -2.91 9.94
C GLY A 259 -14.46 -3.06 11.43
N SER A 260 -13.98 -4.20 11.91
CA SER A 260 -13.81 -4.40 13.35
C SER A 260 -12.50 -5.04 13.69
N GLY A 261 -11.76 -4.47 14.64
CA GLY A 261 -10.42 -4.90 14.96
C GLY A 261 -9.68 -3.77 15.62
N ARG A 262 -8.36 -3.85 15.71
CA ARG A 262 -7.53 -2.72 16.10
C ARG A 262 -6.89 -2.14 14.84
N ASP A 263 -7.59 -1.16 14.27
CA ASP A 263 -7.18 -0.61 12.99
C ASP A 263 -6.22 0.57 13.16
N SER A 264 -5.29 0.70 12.24
CA SER A 264 -4.35 1.82 12.17
C SER A 264 -4.52 2.57 10.86
N VAL A 265 -4.97 3.82 10.93
CA VAL A 265 -5.11 4.69 9.75
C VAL A 265 -4.10 5.83 9.84
N LEU A 266 -3.21 5.92 8.85
CA LEU A 266 -2.29 7.04 8.66
C LEU A 266 -2.71 7.84 7.43
N THR A 267 -3.08 9.11 7.61
CA THR A 267 -3.44 9.98 6.50
C THR A 267 -2.82 11.37 6.59
N GLU A 268 -2.42 11.91 5.44
CA GLU A 268 -2.07 13.33 5.31
C GLU A 268 -3.15 14.14 4.58
N SER A 269 -4.19 13.50 4.03
CA SER A 269 -5.32 14.12 3.33
C SER A 269 -6.63 13.54 3.86
N ALA A 270 -7.06 14.01 5.02
CA ALA A 270 -8.27 13.48 5.65
C ALA A 270 -9.53 13.96 4.91
N GLY A 271 -10.24 13.03 4.26
CA GLY A 271 -11.61 13.19 3.80
C GLY A 271 -12.61 12.67 4.83
N GLU A 272 -13.28 11.56 4.53
CA GLU A 272 -14.16 10.86 5.47
C GLU A 272 -13.45 9.63 6.03
N ILE A 273 -13.38 9.49 7.36
CA ILE A 273 -12.76 8.32 8.01
C ILE A 273 -13.73 7.79 9.06
N ARG A 274 -13.99 6.48 9.01
CA ARG A 274 -14.76 5.74 10.00
C ARG A 274 -13.98 4.48 10.33
N THR A 275 -13.54 4.31 11.58
CA THR A 275 -12.72 3.14 11.95
C THR A 275 -13.53 1.96 12.49
N GLY A 276 -14.86 2.01 12.39
CA GLY A 276 -15.67 0.85 12.73
C GLY A 276 -15.63 0.56 14.23
N GLY A 277 -15.36 -0.67 14.65
CA GLY A 277 -15.39 -1.04 16.07
C GLY A 277 -14.13 -1.74 16.56
N GLY A 278 -13.63 -1.32 17.72
CA GLY A 278 -12.44 -1.88 18.34
C GLY A 278 -11.60 -0.81 19.00
N ASN A 279 -10.27 -0.91 18.99
CA ASN A 279 -9.44 0.10 19.65
C ASN A 279 -8.50 0.71 18.63
N ASP A 280 -8.98 1.72 17.92
CA ASP A 280 -8.34 2.15 16.68
C ASP A 280 -7.34 3.29 16.92
N ASP A 281 -6.30 3.32 16.10
CA ASP A 281 -5.25 4.34 16.12
C ASP A 281 -5.30 5.14 14.80
N LEU A 282 -5.80 6.38 14.86
CA LEU A 282 -5.87 7.27 13.70
C LEU A 282 -4.84 8.40 13.80
N GLN A 283 -3.84 8.37 12.94
CA GLN A 283 -2.88 9.46 12.76
C GLN A 283 -3.25 10.31 11.55
N MET A 284 -3.58 11.59 11.78
CA MET A 284 -4.00 12.50 10.71
C MET A 284 -3.20 13.79 10.67
N SER A 285 -3.07 14.36 9.46
CA SER A 285 -2.61 15.74 9.29
C SER A 285 -3.77 16.73 9.13
N VAL A 286 -3.69 17.87 9.81
CA VAL A 286 -4.66 18.97 9.68
C VAL A 286 -4.04 20.12 8.87
N HIS A 287 -4.72 20.50 7.78
CA HIS A 287 -4.30 21.51 6.81
C HIS A 287 -5.24 22.72 6.80
N ARG A 288 -4.83 23.84 6.19
CA ARG A 288 -5.74 24.98 5.90
C ARG A 288 -6.55 24.79 4.62
N ASP A 289 -6.29 23.71 3.89
CA ASP A 289 -6.95 23.44 2.62
C ASP A 289 -8.47 23.33 2.79
N PRO A 290 -9.24 23.65 1.74
CA PRO A 290 -10.69 23.90 1.85
C PRO A 290 -11.53 22.65 2.12
N VAL A 291 -10.93 21.46 2.13
CA VAL A 291 -11.67 20.24 2.42
C VAL A 291 -11.71 20.01 3.92
N ALA A 292 -12.92 20.04 4.45
CA ALA A 292 -13.16 19.71 5.84
C ALA A 292 -13.13 18.19 6.01
N PHE A 293 -12.31 17.69 6.93
CA PHE A 293 -12.32 16.27 7.30
C PHE A 293 -13.57 15.92 8.12
N ASP A 294 -14.02 14.68 8.04
CA ASP A 294 -15.08 14.10 8.89
C ASP A 294 -14.64 12.74 9.41
N VAL A 295 -14.37 12.66 10.71
CA VAL A 295 -13.75 11.50 11.34
C VAL A 295 -14.64 10.96 12.45
N ALA A 296 -14.84 9.65 12.48
CA ALA A 296 -15.34 8.96 13.66
C ALA A 296 -14.51 7.71 13.94
N GLY A 297 -14.18 7.45 15.22
CA GLY A 297 -13.59 6.17 15.62
C GLY A 297 -14.68 5.11 15.55
N GLY A 298 -15.47 5.00 16.62
CA GLY A 298 -16.72 4.23 16.61
C GLY A 298 -16.94 3.62 17.99
N PRO A 299 -17.45 2.39 18.10
CA PRO A 299 -17.47 1.69 19.36
C PRO A 299 -16.08 1.19 19.76
N GLY A 300 -15.64 1.56 20.95
CA GLY A 300 -14.48 0.97 21.59
C GLY A 300 -13.59 2.02 22.21
N ARG A 301 -12.27 1.94 22.06
CA ARG A 301 -11.36 2.92 22.66
C ARG A 301 -10.37 3.43 21.64
N ASP A 302 -10.76 4.53 21.01
CA ASP A 302 -10.09 5.04 19.83
C ASP A 302 -9.18 6.21 20.19
N GLU A 303 -8.03 6.28 19.53
CA GLU A 303 -7.04 7.34 19.67
C GLU A 303 -6.88 8.11 18.37
N ILE A 304 -7.10 9.43 18.44
CA ILE A 304 -6.77 10.34 17.36
C ILE A 304 -5.46 11.04 17.70
N SER A 305 -4.43 10.83 16.87
CA SER A 305 -3.16 11.56 16.91
C SER A 305 -3.11 12.57 15.77
N VAL A 306 -2.88 13.85 16.13
CA VAL A 306 -2.99 14.95 15.17
C VAL A 306 -1.68 15.69 15.04
N ILE A 307 -1.25 15.88 13.80
CA ILE A 307 -0.16 16.78 13.43
C ILE A 307 -0.72 17.85 12.49
N THR A 308 -0.27 19.08 12.61
CA THR A 308 -0.67 20.18 11.75
C THR A 308 0.45 20.46 10.76
N ARG A 309 0.04 20.75 9.53
CA ARG A 309 0.98 21.12 8.48
C ARG A 309 0.52 22.40 7.82
N ALA A 310 1.49 23.26 7.51
CA ALA A 310 1.25 24.55 6.86
C ALA A 310 0.25 25.50 7.60
N LEU A 311 -0.01 25.28 8.90
CA LEU A 311 -0.87 26.18 9.70
C LEU A 311 -0.13 27.38 10.27
N GLY A 312 1.21 27.38 10.31
CA GLY A 312 2.00 28.42 10.98
C GLY A 312 1.58 28.62 12.45
N ASP A 313 1.61 29.86 12.94
CA ASP A 313 1.28 30.18 14.35
C ASP A 313 -0.23 30.37 14.63
N VAL A 314 -1.12 29.95 13.72
CA VAL A 314 -2.55 30.21 13.90
C VAL A 314 -3.17 29.19 14.86
N PRO A 315 -3.84 29.64 15.93
CA PRO A 315 -4.42 28.72 16.91
C PRO A 315 -5.47 27.80 16.31
N VAL A 316 -5.51 26.56 16.81
CA VAL A 316 -6.52 25.56 16.46
C VAL A 316 -7.36 25.27 17.70
N THR A 317 -8.69 25.29 17.54
CA THR A 317 -9.63 24.89 18.57
C THR A 317 -10.26 23.55 18.21
N TRP A 318 -10.08 22.56 19.07
CA TRP A 318 -10.74 21.27 19.03
C TRP A 318 -11.87 21.26 20.05
N ASP A 319 -13.13 21.38 19.61
CA ASP A 319 -14.32 21.41 20.48
C ASP A 319 -15.04 20.07 20.43
N ASN A 320 -14.64 19.15 21.30
CA ASN A 320 -15.18 17.79 21.39
C ASN A 320 -16.68 17.82 21.68
N GLY A 321 -17.10 18.65 22.64
CA GLY A 321 -18.53 18.82 22.97
C GLY A 321 -19.42 19.33 21.83
N ARG A 322 -18.84 19.73 20.68
CA ARG A 322 -19.56 20.08 19.45
C ARG A 322 -19.16 19.25 18.22
N GLY A 323 -18.20 18.33 18.36
CA GLY A 323 -17.62 17.56 17.26
C GLY A 323 -17.05 18.44 16.14
N ARG A 324 -16.30 19.50 16.48
CA ARG A 324 -15.81 20.47 15.48
C ARG A 324 -14.39 20.93 15.77
N VAL A 325 -13.58 20.98 14.71
CA VAL A 325 -12.22 21.51 14.72
C VAL A 325 -12.16 22.78 13.88
N ARG A 326 -11.58 23.86 14.41
CA ARG A 326 -11.54 25.17 13.76
C ARG A 326 -10.18 25.84 13.87
N SER A 327 -9.84 26.64 12.86
CA SER A 327 -8.78 27.65 12.93
C SER A 327 -9.39 29.03 12.72
N GLY A 328 -9.44 29.84 13.77
CA GLY A 328 -10.20 31.09 13.77
C GLY A 328 -11.68 30.88 13.43
N ALA A 329 -12.15 31.48 12.34
CA ALA A 329 -13.52 31.32 11.84
C ALA A 329 -13.70 30.10 10.90
N THR A 330 -12.61 29.53 10.41
CA THR A 330 -12.63 28.43 9.43
C THR A 330 -12.90 27.11 10.13
N LEU A 331 -13.88 26.36 9.62
CA LEU A 331 -14.09 24.96 10.01
C LEU A 331 -13.07 24.09 9.26
N LEU A 332 -12.22 23.40 10.01
CA LEU A 332 -11.24 22.46 9.46
C LEU A 332 -11.80 21.05 9.34
N GLY A 333 -12.75 20.67 10.22
CA GLY A 333 -13.31 19.34 10.20
C GLY A 333 -14.23 19.04 11.37
N ARG A 334 -14.66 17.78 11.43
CA ARG A 334 -15.55 17.20 12.43
C ARG A 334 -14.96 15.91 12.96
N THR A 335 -15.24 15.67 14.24
CA THR A 335 -14.79 14.48 14.96
C THR A 335 -15.88 13.96 15.88
N SER A 336 -15.91 12.65 16.11
CA SER A 336 -16.79 11.98 17.07
C SER A 336 -16.27 10.59 17.42
N GLY A 337 -16.81 9.97 18.48
CA GLY A 337 -16.53 8.57 18.82
C GLY A 337 -15.04 8.28 18.99
N TYR A 338 -14.35 9.03 19.85
CA TYR A 338 -12.96 8.78 20.22
C TYR A 338 -12.77 9.10 21.69
N GLU A 339 -11.89 8.37 22.36
CA GLU A 339 -11.66 8.45 23.81
C GLU A 339 -10.33 9.13 24.14
N ARG A 340 -9.39 9.12 23.18
CA ARG A 340 -8.07 9.72 23.32
C ARG A 340 -7.77 10.70 22.21
N LEU A 341 -7.16 11.81 22.58
CA LEU A 341 -6.64 12.81 21.65
C LEU A 341 -5.19 13.14 21.98
N THR A 342 -4.32 12.94 21.01
CA THR A 342 -2.91 13.33 21.07
C THR A 342 -2.66 14.52 20.13
N LEU A 343 -2.10 15.61 20.66
CA LEU A 343 -1.76 16.84 19.92
C LEU A 343 -0.24 16.90 19.73
N ASP A 344 0.27 16.56 18.54
CA ASP A 344 1.69 16.20 18.33
C ASP A 344 2.54 17.25 17.59
N ASP A 345 2.18 18.54 17.64
CA ASP A 345 2.92 19.59 16.94
C ASP A 345 3.04 20.89 17.72
N GLY A 346 3.86 21.80 17.20
CA GLY A 346 4.16 23.11 17.78
C GLY A 346 3.07 24.19 17.70
N VAL A 347 1.84 23.89 17.27
CA VAL A 347 0.77 24.89 17.18
C VAL A 347 0.17 25.18 18.56
N ARG A 348 -0.44 26.37 18.70
CA ARG A 348 -1.22 26.71 19.90
C ARG A 348 -2.58 26.03 19.85
N TRP A 349 -2.74 25.01 20.69
CA TRP A 349 -3.97 24.26 20.78
C TRP A 349 -4.92 24.79 21.86
N THR A 350 -6.20 24.80 21.54
CA THR A 350 -7.28 24.90 22.52
C THR A 350 -8.15 23.67 22.41
N PHE A 351 -8.13 22.81 23.43
CA PHE A 351 -9.08 21.71 23.56
C PHE A 351 -10.27 22.16 24.42
N ARG A 352 -11.47 21.78 24.01
CA ARG A 352 -12.70 21.94 24.77
C ARG A 352 -13.42 20.61 24.80
N GLY A 353 -13.42 19.96 25.96
CA GLY A 353 -14.04 18.66 26.21
C GLY A 353 -15.56 18.70 26.19
N SER A 354 -16.18 17.66 26.72
CA SER A 354 -17.64 17.46 26.66
C SER A 354 -18.25 17.35 28.06
N ALA A 355 -19.18 16.43 28.26
CA ALA A 355 -19.69 16.04 29.57
C ALA A 355 -19.33 14.58 29.90
N ALA A 356 -18.47 13.97 29.07
CA ALA A 356 -17.97 12.62 29.18
C ALA A 356 -16.48 12.67 29.53
N ASP A 357 -15.94 11.55 30.01
CA ASP A 357 -14.54 11.44 30.39
C ASP A 357 -13.64 11.53 29.16
N GLU A 358 -12.67 12.45 29.17
CA GLU A 358 -11.71 12.60 28.07
C GLU A 358 -10.26 12.39 28.50
N HIS A 359 -9.47 11.76 27.62
CA HIS A 359 -8.03 11.67 27.79
C HIS A 359 -7.32 12.47 26.69
N VAL A 360 -6.74 13.61 27.07
CA VAL A 360 -6.04 14.50 26.15
C VAL A 360 -4.60 14.68 26.55
N ARG A 361 -3.70 14.52 25.57
CA ARG A 361 -2.27 14.69 25.76
C ARG A 361 -1.67 15.58 24.68
N ALA A 362 -1.02 16.66 25.11
CA ALA A 362 -0.13 17.41 24.24
C ALA A 362 1.27 16.76 24.23
N SER A 363 1.90 16.70 23.06
CA SER A 363 3.28 16.20 22.96
C SER A 363 4.27 17.24 23.47
N TYR A 364 5.48 16.80 23.81
CA TYR A 364 6.56 17.69 24.25
C TYR A 364 6.99 18.70 23.18
N ARG A 365 6.62 18.48 21.92
CA ARG A 365 6.92 19.41 20.82
C ARG A 365 5.89 20.52 20.70
N ALA A 366 4.77 20.41 21.42
CA ALA A 366 3.72 21.41 21.36
C ALA A 366 4.11 22.73 22.02
N SER A 367 3.59 23.81 21.44
CA SER A 367 3.54 25.10 22.11
C SER A 367 2.58 25.03 23.29
N ALA A 368 2.59 26.06 24.14
CA ALA A 368 1.62 26.24 25.22
C ALA A 368 0.18 25.91 24.77
N VAL A 369 -0.49 25.03 25.51
CA VAL A 369 -1.84 24.55 25.24
C VAL A 369 -2.84 25.08 26.27
N LEU A 370 -4.10 25.21 25.83
CA LEU A 370 -5.26 25.43 26.70
C LEU A 370 -6.15 24.18 26.65
N LEU A 371 -6.17 23.38 27.71
CA LEU A 371 -7.02 22.18 27.79
C LEU A 371 -8.14 22.44 28.81
N LEU A 372 -9.39 22.39 28.33
CA LEU A 372 -10.60 22.58 29.14
C LEU A 372 -11.41 21.28 29.11
N GLY A 373 -11.38 20.49 30.18
CA GLY A 373 -12.10 19.21 30.30
C GLY A 373 -13.62 19.38 30.25
N ARG A 374 -14.11 20.38 31.00
CA ARG A 374 -15.54 20.65 31.22
C ARG A 374 -16.14 19.64 32.19
N GLY A 375 -16.95 18.68 31.75
CA GLY A 375 -17.58 17.73 32.66
C GLY A 375 -17.14 16.31 32.35
N GLY A 376 -17.05 15.45 33.35
CA GLY A 376 -16.51 14.09 33.21
C GLY A 376 -15.32 13.91 34.14
N ASP A 377 -14.78 12.69 34.27
CA ASP A 377 -13.53 12.42 34.99
C ASP A 377 -12.36 12.47 33.97
N ASP A 378 -11.73 13.63 33.83
CA ASP A 378 -10.80 13.89 32.73
C ASP A 378 -9.33 13.61 33.05
N VAL A 379 -8.54 13.29 32.02
CA VAL A 379 -7.08 13.17 32.07
C VAL A 379 -6.46 14.16 31.09
N LEU A 380 -5.92 15.27 31.61
CA LEU A 380 -5.34 16.34 30.81
C LEU A 380 -3.82 16.43 31.04
N VAL A 381 -3.04 16.25 29.99
CA VAL A 381 -1.57 16.31 30.03
C VAL A 381 -1.07 17.42 29.09
N GLY A 382 -0.41 18.42 29.68
CA GLY A 382 0.23 19.55 29.02
C GLY A 382 1.49 19.20 28.24
N SER A 383 1.98 20.21 27.52
CA SER A 383 3.13 20.23 26.62
C SER A 383 4.45 20.51 27.34
N ALA A 384 5.44 21.08 26.64
CA ALA A 384 6.65 21.64 27.25
C ALA A 384 6.61 23.18 27.38
N GLY A 385 5.50 23.81 26.97
CA GLY A 385 5.26 25.25 27.10
C GLY A 385 4.48 25.61 28.37
N ASP A 386 4.22 26.92 28.57
CA ASP A 386 3.44 27.40 29.72
C ASP A 386 1.94 27.14 29.51
N ASP A 387 1.44 26.03 30.05
CA ASP A 387 0.10 25.52 29.76
C ASP A 387 -0.98 26.05 30.70
N VAL A 388 -2.23 25.95 30.25
CA VAL A 388 -3.43 26.18 31.08
C VAL A 388 -4.33 24.96 31.01
N LEU A 389 -4.49 24.28 32.14
CA LEU A 389 -5.33 23.10 32.30
C LEU A 389 -6.48 23.41 33.27
N ASP A 390 -7.70 23.10 32.86
CA ASP A 390 -8.91 23.25 33.68
C ASP A 390 -9.73 21.96 33.54
N GLY A 391 -9.81 21.16 34.60
CA GLY A 391 -10.58 19.90 34.59
C GLY A 391 -12.07 20.21 34.50
N GLY A 392 -12.57 20.93 35.51
CA GLY A 392 -13.96 21.35 35.58
C GLY A 392 -14.72 20.49 36.60
N PRO A 393 -16.04 20.31 36.46
CA PRO A 393 -16.75 19.35 37.29
C PRO A 393 -16.39 17.89 36.97
N GLY A 394 -15.82 17.19 37.94
CA GLY A 394 -15.35 15.82 37.71
C GLY A 394 -14.43 15.31 38.80
N ARG A 395 -13.80 14.17 38.57
CA ARG A 395 -12.56 13.75 39.25
C ARG A 395 -11.42 13.74 38.25
N ASP A 396 -10.74 14.86 38.15
CA ASP A 396 -9.80 15.14 37.09
C ASP A 396 -8.34 14.90 37.50
N PHE A 397 -7.56 14.40 36.56
CA PHE A 397 -6.11 14.31 36.63
C PHE A 397 -5.49 15.33 35.68
N LEU A 398 -4.72 16.27 36.25
CA LEU A 398 -4.05 17.33 35.50
C LEU A 398 -2.55 17.21 35.65
N ARG A 399 -1.82 17.24 34.53
CA ARG A 399 -0.35 17.24 34.52
C ARG A 399 0.19 18.31 33.59
N GLY A 400 0.75 19.39 34.13
CA GLY A 400 1.32 20.50 33.33
C GLY A 400 2.57 20.09 32.53
N SER A 401 3.40 19.21 33.10
CA SER A 401 4.67 18.72 32.52
C SER A 401 5.84 19.68 32.70
N VAL A 402 6.33 20.35 31.65
CA VAL A 402 7.45 21.31 31.72
C VAL A 402 6.91 22.65 31.28
N GLY A 403 7.26 23.71 32.00
CA GLY A 403 6.73 25.04 31.71
C GLY A 403 6.42 25.76 33.02
N ARG A 404 5.76 26.91 32.93
CA ARG A 404 5.06 27.52 34.06
C ARG A 404 3.57 27.36 33.85
N ASP A 405 3.02 26.29 34.40
CA ASP A 405 1.68 25.82 34.10
C ASP A 405 0.66 26.30 35.12
N THR A 406 -0.55 26.57 34.64
CA THR A 406 -1.71 26.92 35.45
C THR A 406 -2.73 25.81 35.41
N CYS A 407 -3.01 25.20 36.57
CA CYS A 407 -3.98 24.12 36.71
C CYS A 407 -5.12 24.57 37.62
N ARG A 408 -6.37 24.27 37.24
CA ARG A 408 -7.60 24.61 37.97
C ARG A 408 -8.55 23.43 37.99
N ALA A 409 -9.41 23.37 39.01
CA ALA A 409 -10.46 22.37 39.14
C ALA A 409 -9.95 20.95 38.83
N GLY A 410 -8.91 20.52 39.56
CA GLY A 410 -8.35 19.18 39.43
C GLY A 410 -8.12 18.53 40.78
N GLU A 411 -8.54 17.28 40.91
CA GLU A 411 -8.43 16.47 42.12
C GLU A 411 -7.03 15.86 42.26
N GLN A 412 -6.39 15.55 41.12
CA GLN A 412 -5.03 15.03 41.06
C GLN A 412 -4.16 15.90 40.16
N VAL A 413 -3.50 16.88 40.75
CA VAL A 413 -2.64 17.83 40.02
C VAL A 413 -1.16 17.48 40.20
N ARG A 414 -0.41 17.37 39.10
CA ARG A 414 1.03 17.14 39.09
C ARG A 414 1.74 18.13 38.18
N GLN A 415 2.95 18.53 38.54
CA GLN A 415 3.80 19.39 37.70
C GLN A 415 3.04 20.64 37.21
N CYS A 416 2.40 21.38 38.13
CA CYS A 416 1.82 22.70 37.84
C CYS A 416 2.32 23.70 38.88
N GLU A 417 2.85 24.83 38.42
CA GLU A 417 3.44 25.88 39.26
C GLU A 417 2.36 26.77 39.87
N LEU A 418 1.25 26.97 39.16
CA LEU A 418 0.12 27.79 39.59
C LEU A 418 -1.13 26.93 39.71
N VAL A 419 -1.55 26.66 40.94
CA VAL A 419 -2.79 25.91 41.21
C VAL A 419 -3.86 26.89 41.67
N GLY A 420 -4.91 27.05 40.87
CA GLY A 420 -6.10 27.82 41.22
C GLY A 420 -7.20 26.94 41.82
N PRO A 421 -8.13 27.52 42.61
CA PRO A 421 -9.32 26.81 43.07
C PRO A 421 -10.21 26.37 41.91
#